data_AF-X1M354-F1
#
_entry.id   AF-X1M354-F1
#
_cell.length_a   1.000
_cell.length_b   1.000
_cell.length_c   1.000
_cell.angle_alpha   90.00
_cell.angle_beta   90.00
_cell.angle_gamma   90.00
#
_symmetry.space_group_name_H-M   'P 1'
#
loop_
_entity.id
_entity.type
_entity.pdbx_description
1 polymer ?
#
loop_
_entity_poly.entity_id
_entity_poly.type
_entity_poly.pdbx_seq_one_letter_code
_entity_poly.pdbx_strand_id
1 'polypeptide(L)'
;MKGKETLQRIVRAPYYVEQIQGPELGYEIVEFNPEEMFDRQATFEGYKLDLAPTLEKASYEIDLEEKEGEFFQGGRREVRLVKKENAQSLYIFSIFPLLVGVVVFAGRRRKLGS
;
A
#
# COMPACT_ATOMS: atom_id res chain seq x y z
N MET A 1 1.09 -6.91 16.88
CA MET A 1 -0.11 -6.43 16.17
C MET A 1 -1.32 -6.74 17.05
N LYS A 2 -2.23 -5.78 17.28
CA LYS A 2 -3.48 -6.02 18.04
C LYS A 2 -4.48 -6.78 17.15
N GLY A 3 -4.19 -8.03 16.81
CA GLY A 3 -5.00 -8.85 15.88
C GLY A 3 -6.24 -9.46 16.53
N LYS A 4 -7.03 -8.69 17.30
CA LYS A 4 -8.21 -9.23 18.01
C LYS A 4 -9.53 -8.54 17.68
N GLU A 5 -9.51 -7.49 16.88
CA GLU A 5 -10.71 -6.72 16.54
C GLU A 5 -10.86 -6.61 15.03
N THR A 6 -11.98 -7.11 14.51
CA THR A 6 -12.35 -6.91 13.10
C THR A 6 -12.82 -5.48 12.94
N LEU A 7 -12.03 -4.66 12.24
CA LEU A 7 -12.35 -3.25 12.03
C LEU A 7 -13.45 -3.04 11.00
N GLN A 8 -13.47 -3.86 9.95
CA GLN A 8 -14.44 -3.78 8.87
C GLN A 8 -14.62 -5.17 8.23
N ARG A 9 -15.86 -5.48 7.86
CA ARG A 9 -16.20 -6.61 6.99
C ARG A 9 -16.66 -6.07 5.65
N ILE A 10 -15.99 -6.46 4.58
CA ILE A 10 -16.25 -5.96 3.22
C ILE A 10 -16.99 -7.03 2.45
N VAL A 11 -18.07 -6.62 1.80
CA VAL A 11 -18.88 -7.50 0.96
C VAL A 11 -18.48 -7.35 -0.49
N ARG A 12 -18.69 -8.43 -1.25
CA ARG A 12 -18.50 -8.41 -2.70
C ARG A 12 -19.59 -7.58 -3.34
N ALA A 13 -19.22 -6.68 -4.24
CA ALA A 13 -20.15 -5.82 -4.96
C ALA A 13 -19.82 -5.78 -6.46
N PRO A 14 -20.82 -5.51 -7.33
CA PRO A 14 -20.59 -5.29 -8.76
C PRO A 14 -20.02 -3.89 -9.01
N TYR A 15 -19.11 -3.78 -9.97
CA TYR A 15 -18.47 -2.53 -10.38
C TYR A 15 -18.55 -2.32 -11.89
N TYR A 16 -18.61 -1.06 -12.29
CA TYR A 16 -18.56 -0.62 -13.69
C TYR A 16 -17.30 0.22 -13.93
N VAL A 17 -16.70 0.03 -15.10
CA VAL A 17 -15.52 0.79 -15.53
C VAL A 17 -15.95 1.91 -16.45
N GLU A 18 -15.76 3.15 -16.03
CA GLU A 18 -15.98 4.34 -16.83
C GLU A 18 -14.66 4.79 -17.46
N GLN A 19 -14.68 5.03 -18.77
CA GLN A 19 -13.51 5.57 -19.46
C GLN A 19 -13.47 7.09 -19.30
N ILE A 20 -12.35 7.61 -18.79
CA ILE A 20 -12.15 9.05 -18.67
C ILE A 20 -11.92 9.62 -20.07
N GLN A 21 -12.77 10.54 -20.50
CA GLN A 21 -12.65 11.18 -21.82
C GLN A 21 -11.64 12.34 -21.75
N GLY A 22 -10.66 12.33 -22.64
CA GLY A 22 -9.67 13.40 -22.74
C GLY A 22 -8.28 12.91 -23.17
N PRO A 23 -7.27 13.80 -23.18
CA PRO A 23 -5.88 13.43 -23.46
C PRO A 23 -5.27 12.54 -22.37
N GLU A 24 -5.87 12.52 -21.18
CA GLU A 24 -5.50 11.66 -20.06
C GLU A 24 -6.20 10.30 -20.23
N LEU A 25 -5.48 9.32 -20.79
CA LEU A 25 -5.97 7.95 -20.91
C LEU A 25 -6.13 7.34 -19.51
N GLY A 26 -7.37 7.09 -19.07
CA GLY A 26 -7.64 6.54 -17.74
C GLY A 26 -9.01 5.89 -17.62
N TYR A 27 -9.21 5.23 -16.47
CA TYR A 27 -10.45 4.57 -16.10
C TYR A 27 -10.83 4.94 -14.67
N GLU A 28 -12.13 5.10 -14.43
CA GLU A 28 -12.71 5.22 -13.11
C GLU A 28 -13.54 3.96 -12.81
N ILE A 29 -13.40 3.43 -11.60
CA ILE A 29 -14.15 2.25 -11.15
C ILE A 29 -15.22 2.75 -10.19
N VAL A 30 -16.48 2.64 -10.61
CA VAL A 30 -17.65 3.04 -9.82
C VAL A 30 -18.47 1.81 -9.44
N GLU A 31 -19.14 1.86 -8.29
CA GLU A 31 -20.06 0.80 -7.90
C GLU A 31 -21.24 0.78 -8.87
N PHE A 32 -21.61 -0.41 -9.35
CA PHE A 32 -22.67 -0.54 -10.34
C PHE A 32 -24.04 -0.43 -9.67
N ASN A 33 -24.81 0.60 -10.04
CA ASN A 33 -26.19 0.79 -9.61
C ASN A 33 -27.16 0.52 -10.78
N PRO A 34 -27.95 -0.57 -10.75
CA PRO A 34 -28.86 -0.91 -11.85
C PRO A 34 -30.01 0.08 -12.05
N GLU A 35 -30.36 0.88 -11.04
CA GLU A 35 -31.41 1.91 -11.17
C GLU A 35 -30.90 3.13 -11.95
N GLU A 36 -29.62 3.47 -11.77
CA GLU A 36 -28.97 4.61 -12.44
C GLU A 36 -28.33 4.22 -13.78
N MET A 37 -27.93 2.95 -13.92
CA MET A 37 -27.19 2.41 -15.06
C MET A 37 -28.00 1.34 -15.81
N PHE A 38 -29.30 1.60 -16.02
CA PHE A 38 -30.26 0.65 -16.59
C PHE A 38 -29.92 0.10 -17.99
N ASP A 39 -29.09 0.82 -18.75
CA ASP A 39 -28.63 0.45 -20.09
C ASP A 39 -27.23 -0.20 -20.10
N ARG A 40 -26.62 -0.38 -18.92
CA ARG A 40 -25.26 -0.92 -18.76
C ARG A 40 -25.28 -2.24 -17.98
N GLN A 41 -24.15 -2.93 -18.01
CA GLN A 41 -23.91 -4.13 -17.22
C GLN A 41 -22.64 -3.94 -16.40
N ALA A 42 -22.63 -4.51 -15.19
CA ALA A 42 -21.42 -4.54 -14.37
C ALA A 42 -20.27 -5.18 -15.16
N THR A 43 -19.10 -4.54 -15.09
CA THR A 43 -17.90 -5.01 -15.78
C THR A 43 -17.24 -6.17 -15.03
N PHE A 44 -17.22 -6.11 -13.70
CA PHE A 44 -16.67 -7.16 -12.84
C PHE A 44 -17.27 -7.08 -11.43
N GLU A 45 -17.00 -8.08 -10.60
CA GLU A 45 -17.31 -8.06 -9.16
C GLU A 45 -16.01 -7.95 -8.34
N GLY A 46 -16.05 -7.25 -7.22
CA GLY A 46 -14.87 -7.02 -6.40
C GLY A 46 -15.17 -6.68 -4.95
N TYR A 47 -14.11 -6.41 -4.19
CA TYR A 47 -14.18 -5.96 -2.80
C TYR A 47 -13.48 -4.60 -2.71
N LYS A 48 -14.21 -3.56 -2.30
CA LYS A 48 -13.64 -2.22 -2.12
C LYS A 48 -13.18 -2.02 -0.69
N LEU A 49 -11.89 -1.76 -0.54
CA LEU A 49 -11.24 -1.45 0.73
C LEU A 49 -10.82 0.02 0.72
N ASP A 50 -11.56 0.85 1.45
CA ASP A 50 -11.23 2.27 1.63
C ASP A 50 -10.34 2.45 2.87
N LEU A 51 -9.03 2.55 2.64
CA LEU A 51 -8.04 2.71 3.71
C LEU A 51 -8.04 4.12 4.33
N ALA A 52 -8.60 5.12 3.65
CA ALA A 52 -8.75 6.49 4.15
C ALA A 52 -10.07 7.08 3.62
N PRO A 53 -10.80 7.91 4.39
CA PRO A 53 -10.53 8.38 5.75
C PRO A 53 -10.95 7.40 6.87
N THR A 54 -11.45 6.22 6.49
CA THR A 54 -12.12 5.28 7.39
C THR A 54 -11.20 4.60 8.41
N LEU A 55 -9.91 4.43 8.08
CA LEU A 55 -8.95 3.73 8.92
C LEU A 55 -7.80 4.67 9.34
N GLU A 56 -7.25 4.43 10.54
CA GLU A 56 -6.07 5.15 11.03
C GLU A 56 -4.85 4.92 10.11
N LYS A 57 -3.80 5.75 10.21
CA LYS A 57 -2.55 5.50 9.48
C LYS A 57 -1.73 4.41 10.19
N ALA A 58 -2.12 3.16 10.03
CA ALA A 58 -1.48 1.99 10.64
C ALA A 58 -1.26 0.86 9.61
N SER A 59 -0.61 -0.22 10.05
CA SER A 59 -0.56 -1.47 9.27
C SER A 59 -1.80 -2.30 9.56
N TYR A 60 -2.33 -2.95 8.53
CA TYR A 60 -3.57 -3.74 8.57
C TYR A 60 -3.35 -5.17 8.07
N GLU A 61 -4.13 -6.09 8.61
CA GLU A 61 -4.25 -7.47 8.12
C GLU A 61 -5.61 -7.62 7.43
N ILE A 62 -5.63 -8.31 6.31
CA ILE A 62 -6.82 -8.63 5.53
C ILE A 62 -6.90 -10.14 5.50
N ASP A 63 -7.95 -10.70 6.10
CA ASP A 63 -8.23 -12.12 6.07
C ASP A 63 -9.44 -12.38 5.18
N LEU A 64 -9.29 -13.34 4.27
CA LEU A 64 -10.40 -13.81 3.44
C LEU A 64 -11.24 -14.80 4.25
N GLU A 65 -12.55 -14.58 4.28
CA GLU A 65 -13.48 -15.44 4.99
C GLU A 65 -14.16 -16.43 4.03
N GLU A 66 -14.32 -17.67 4.47
CA GLU A 66 -15.11 -18.68 3.81
C GLU A 66 -16.61 -18.48 4.09
N LYS A 67 -17.46 -19.20 3.34
CA LYS A 67 -18.93 -19.11 3.49
C LYS A 67 -19.43 -19.47 4.89
N GLU A 68 -18.67 -20.27 5.62
CA GLU A 68 -19.02 -20.82 6.93
C GLU A 68 -18.51 -19.96 8.10
N GLY A 69 -17.87 -18.83 7.81
CA GLY A 69 -17.35 -17.89 8.82
C GLY A 69 -15.95 -18.20 9.31
N GLU A 70 -15.33 -19.28 8.81
CA GLU A 70 -13.92 -19.57 9.04
C GLU A 70 -13.03 -18.77 8.07
N PHE A 71 -11.79 -18.47 8.46
CA PHE A 71 -10.84 -17.80 7.57
C PHE A 71 -10.20 -18.79 6.60
N PHE A 72 -10.17 -18.43 5.32
CA PHE A 72 -9.57 -19.22 4.26
C PHE A 72 -8.05 -19.36 4.48
N GLN A 73 -7.56 -20.60 4.51
CA GLN A 73 -6.13 -20.85 4.68
C GLN A 73 -5.31 -20.29 3.51
N GLY A 74 -4.34 -19.43 3.82
CA GLY A 74 -3.53 -18.72 2.81
C GLY A 74 -4.18 -17.46 2.24
N GLY A 75 -5.39 -17.11 2.69
CA GLY A 75 -6.11 -15.88 2.33
C GLY A 75 -5.58 -14.62 3.00
N ARG A 76 -4.71 -14.75 4.00
CA ARG A 76 -4.11 -13.65 4.74
C ARG A 76 -3.26 -12.74 3.85
N ARG A 77 -3.50 -11.45 3.91
CA ARG A 77 -2.71 -10.38 3.27
C ARG A 77 -2.42 -9.27 4.28
N GLU A 78 -1.33 -8.53 4.06
CA GLU A 78 -0.91 -7.46 4.96
C GLU A 78 -0.67 -6.18 4.19
N VAL A 79 -1.25 -5.08 4.67
CA VAL A 79 -0.97 -3.72 4.21
C VAL A 79 -0.08 -3.06 5.24
N ARG A 80 1.17 -2.78 4.87
CA ARG A 80 2.14 -2.15 5.77
C ARG A 80 2.26 -0.66 5.51
N LEU A 81 2.08 0.14 6.55
CA LEU A 81 2.41 1.55 6.48
C LEU A 81 3.93 1.74 6.53
N VAL A 82 4.49 2.42 5.54
CA VAL A 82 5.91 2.80 5.55
C VAL A 82 6.10 3.96 6.52
N LYS A 83 6.58 3.63 7.72
CA LYS A 83 6.84 4.58 8.80
C LYS A 83 8.11 5.41 8.51
N LYS A 84 7.97 6.74 8.47
CA LYS A 84 9.10 7.69 8.35
C LYS A 84 10.03 7.69 9.58
N GLU A 85 9.59 7.12 10.70
CA GLU A 85 10.31 7.05 11.97
C GLU A 85 11.73 6.46 11.80
N ASN A 86 11.85 5.43 10.95
CA ASN A 86 13.11 4.73 10.70
C ASN A 86 13.94 5.38 9.58
N ALA A 87 13.49 6.48 8.97
CA ALA A 87 14.23 7.12 7.90
C ALA A 87 15.53 7.77 8.39
N GLN A 88 15.59 8.20 9.66
CA GLN A 88 16.79 8.83 10.23
C GLN A 88 17.97 7.85 10.34
N SER A 89 17.72 6.58 10.70
CA SER A 89 18.79 5.58 10.77
C SER A 89 19.37 5.26 9.39
N LEU A 90 18.54 5.27 8.34
CA LEU A 90 19.00 5.09 6.96
C LEU A 90 20.00 6.18 6.53
N TYR A 91 19.82 7.43 6.98
CA TYR A 91 20.77 8.50 6.71
C TYR A 91 22.12 8.29 7.42
N ILE A 92 22.11 7.81 8.66
CA ILE A 92 23.35 7.50 9.40
C ILE A 92 24.15 6.42 8.67
N PHE A 93 23.49 5.34 8.24
CA PHE A 93 24.15 4.28 7.46
C PHE A 93 24.67 4.78 6.10
N SER A 94 23.97 5.74 5.49
CA SER A 94 24.37 6.33 4.20
C SER A 94 25.57 7.27 4.32
N ILE A 95 25.77 7.92 5.48
CA ILE A 95 26.89 8.83 5.73
C ILE A 95 28.18 8.07 6.05
N PHE A 96 28.09 6.86 6.62
CA PHE A 96 29.25 6.09 7.04
C PHE A 96 30.29 5.86 5.91
N PRO A 97 29.92 5.44 4.69
CA PRO A 97 30.87 5.29 3.59
C PRO A 97 31.58 6.59 3.20
N LEU A 98 30.89 7.74 3.28
CA LEU A 98 31.48 9.05 3.01
C LEU A 98 32.57 9.40 4.03
N LEU A 99 32.32 9.15 5.31
CA LEU A 99 33.31 9.37 6.37
C LEU A 99 34.54 8.48 6.19
N VAL A 100 34.35 7.20 5.88
CA VAL A 100 35.45 6.28 5.56
C VAL A 100 36.27 6.80 4.39
N GLY A 101 35.61 7.25 3.32
CA GLY A 101 36.26 7.85 2.16
C GLY A 101 37.13 9.07 2.52
N VAL A 102 36.61 9.98 3.34
CA VAL A 102 37.36 11.16 3.83
C VAL A 102 38.60 10.76 4.62
N VAL A 103 38.48 9.79 5.53
CA VAL A 103 39.60 9.29 6.35
C VAL A 103 40.68 8.67 5.46
N VAL A 104 40.29 7.82 4.50
CA VAL A 104 41.23 7.18 3.56
C VAL A 104 41.93 8.24 2.70
N PHE A 105 41.19 9.23 2.19
CA PHE A 105 41.74 10.31 1.38
C PHE A 105 42.75 11.17 2.15
N ALA A 106 42.40 11.60 3.36
CA ALA A 106 43.30 12.39 4.21
C ALA A 106 44.56 11.60 4.60
N GLY A 107 44.42 10.31 4.92
CA GLY A 107 45.54 9.41 5.21
C GLY A 107 46.48 9.24 4.01
N ARG A 108 45.94 9.08 2.79
CA ARG A 108 46.73 9.02 1.56
C ARG A 108 47.47 10.32 1.27
N ARG A 109 46.79 11.46 1.43
CA ARG A 109 47.39 12.77 1.17
C ARG A 109 48.59 13.07 2.08
N ARG A 110 48.55 12.63 3.34
CA ARG A 110 49.68 12.76 4.28
C ARG A 110 50.88 11.89 3.93
N LYS A 111 50.65 10.71 3.32
CA LYS A 111 51.73 9.79 2.89
C LYS A 111 52.40 10.18 1.58
N LEU A 112 51.72 10.94 0.72
CA LEU A 112 52.25 11.40 -0.58
C LEU A 112 52.84 12.81 -0.55
N GLY A 113 52.59 13.56 0.54
CA GLY A 113 53.14 14.91 0.78
C GLY A 113 54.33 14.94 1.74
N SER A 114 54.85 13.77 2.15
CA SER A 114 56.11 13.56 2.87
C SER A 114 57.02 12.72 2.00
#